data_AF-A0A3L6PWB3-F1
#
_entry.id   AF-A0A3L6PWB3-F1
#
_cell.length_a   1.000
_cell.length_b   1.000
_cell.length_c   1.000
_cell.angle_alpha   90.00
_cell.angle_beta   90.00
_cell.angle_gamma   90.00
#
_symmetry.space_group_name_H-M   'P 1'
#
loop_
_entity.id
_entity.type
_entity.pdbx_description
1 polymer ?
#
loop_
_entity_poly.entity_id
_entity_poly.type
_entity_poly.pdbx_seq_one_letter_code
_entity_poly.pdbx_strand_id
1 'polypeptide(L)' 'MAAVEVMLANLVHRFDWEMPAGKEARDIDMSEEFGLVVHRKEKLLLVPKLLHV' A
#
# COMPACT_ATOMS: atom_id res chain seq x y z
N MET A 1 3.11 -3.94 17.89
CA MET A 1 4.58 -4.02 17.66
C MET A 1 4.99 -2.67 17.13
N ALA A 2 5.74 -1.88 17.90
CA ALA A 2 6.00 -0.47 17.58
C ALA A 2 6.60 -0.25 16.18
N ALA A 3 7.39 -1.20 15.67
CA ALA A 3 7.97 -1.10 14.33
C ALA A 3 6.92 -1.02 13.20
N VAL A 4 5.86 -1.83 13.28
CA VAL A 4 4.79 -1.83 12.27
C VAL A 4 4.03 -0.51 12.31
N GLU A 5 3.69 -0.03 13.51
CA GLU A 5 2.99 1.23 13.73
C GLU A 5 3.80 2.44 13.23
N VAL A 6 5.10 2.50 13.57
CA VAL A 6 6.00 3.58 13.10
C VAL A 6 6.19 3.54 11.59
N MET A 7 6.34 2.36 11.00
CA MET A 7 6.44 2.21 9.55
C MET A 7 5.16 2.71 8.86
N LEU A 8 3.99 2.29 9.34
CA LEU A 8 2.71 2.73 8.77
C LEU A 8 2.52 4.24 8.93
N ALA A 9 2.80 4.80 10.11
CA ALA A 9 2.70 6.24 10.35
C ALA A 9 3.57 7.04 9.37
N ASN A 10 4.81 6.62 9.12
CA ASN A 10 5.68 7.27 8.15
C ASN A 10 5.13 7.20 6.72
N LEU A 11 4.53 6.07 6.33
CA LEU A 11 3.97 5.87 4.98
C LEU A 11 2.69 6.70 4.76
N VAL A 12 1.78 6.74 5.73
CA VAL A 12 0.47 7.41 5.56
C VAL A 12 0.50 8.90 5.88
N HIS A 13 1.45 9.37 6.69
CA HIS A 13 1.55 10.79 7.07
C HIS A 13 2.39 11.61 6.08
N ARG A 14 3.36 10.99 5.39
CA ARG A 14 4.30 11.74 4.52
C ARG A 14 3.93 11.73 3.05
N PHE A 15 3.09 10.80 2.63
CA PHE A 15 2.79 10.57 1.23
C PHE A 15 1.29 10.49 1.00
N ASP A 16 0.85 11.21 -0.03
CA ASP A 16 -0.32 10.81 -0.78
C ASP A 16 0.06 9.66 -1.72
N TRP A 17 -0.91 8.80 -2.02
CA TRP A 17 -0.67 7.62 -2.84
C TRP A 17 -1.44 7.72 -4.14
N GLU A 18 -0.74 7.60 -5.26
CA GLU A 18 -1.31 7.60 -6.59
C GLU A 18 -1.16 6.22 -7.24
N MET A 19 -2.05 5.90 -8.19
CA MET A 19 -1.95 4.67 -8.97
C MET A 19 -0.80 4.77 -9.98
N PRO A 20 -0.10 3.66 -10.28
CA PRO A 20 0.84 3.60 -11.38
C PRO A 20 0.18 4.03 -12.70
N ALA A 21 0.97 4.56 -13.64
CA ALA A 21 0.45 5.00 -14.93
C ALA A 21 -0.34 3.90 -15.64
N GLY A 22 -1.55 4.25 -16.10
CA GLY A 22 -2.46 3.30 -16.77
C GLY A 22 -3.17 2.32 -15.84
N LYS A 23 -3.11 2.53 -14.51
CA LYS A 23 -3.89 1.79 -13.52
C LYS A 23 -4.90 2.68 -12.82
N GLU A 24 -5.99 2.07 -12.42
CA GLU A 24 -7.04 2.71 -11.63
C GLU A 24 -7.28 1.96 -10.32
N ALA A 25 -7.93 2.62 -9.35
CA ALA A 25 -8.18 2.02 -8.04
C ALA A 25 -8.97 0.70 -8.12
N ARG A 26 -9.85 0.54 -9.12
CA ARG A 26 -10.60 -0.70 -9.36
C ARG A 26 -9.74 -1.88 -9.82
N ASP A 27 -8.52 -1.62 -10.28
CA ASP A 27 -7.59 -2.67 -10.71
C ASP A 27 -6.81 -3.28 -9.52
N ILE A 28 -7.02 -2.77 -8.30
CA ILE A 28 -6.41 -3.32 -7.08
C ILE A 28 -7.17 -4.58 -6.69
N ASP A 29 -6.53 -5.74 -6.86
CA ASP A 29 -7.01 -7.02 -6.35
C ASP A 29 -6.65 -7.16 -4.86
N MET A 30 -7.66 -7.12 -4.00
CA MET A 30 -7.53 -7.31 -2.54
C MET A 30 -7.75 -8.75 -2.08
N SER A 31 -7.86 -9.73 -3.00
CA SER A 31 -7.99 -11.13 -2.64
C SER A 31 -6.76 -11.65 -1.90
N GLU A 32 -6.97 -12.62 -1.00
CA GLU A 32 -5.94 -13.21 -0.16
C GLU A 32 -5.54 -14.59 -0.68
N GLU A 33 -4.28 -14.96 -0.49
CA GLU A 33 -3.78 -16.31 -0.68
C GLU A 33 -3.50 -16.97 0.67
N PHE A 34 -4.06 -18.16 0.88
CA PHE A 34 -3.91 -18.93 2.11
C PHE A 34 -2.62 -19.76 2.06
N GLY A 35 -1.77 -19.61 3.07
CA GLY A 35 -0.53 -20.36 3.25
C GLY A 35 -0.13 -20.36 4.73
N LEU A 36 1.17 -20.45 5.03
CA LEU A 36 1.66 -20.35 6.42
C LEU A 36 1.29 -19.00 7.07
N VAL A 37 1.21 -17.94 6.25
CA VAL A 37 0.74 -16.61 6.64
C VAL A 37 -0.25 -16.12 5.58
N VAL A 38 -1.39 -15.59 6.01
CA VAL A 38 -2.36 -14.95 5.11
C VAL A 38 -1.77 -13.65 4.59
N HIS A 39 -1.78 -13.47 3.28
CA HIS A 39 -1.31 -12.28 2.61
C HIS A 39 -2.11 -12.02 1.35
N ARG A 40 -2.04 -10.80 0.81
CA ARG A 40 -2.70 -10.48 -0.46
C ARG A 40 -2.05 -11.27 -1.59
N LYS A 41 -2.89 -11.86 -2.44
CA LYS A 41 -2.50 -12.67 -3.59
C LYS A 41 -1.57 -11.90 -4.53
N GLU A 42 -1.90 -10.63 -4.79
CA GLU A 42 -1.10 -9.74 -5.62
C GLU A 42 -0.43 -8.63 -4.78
N LYS A 43 0.66 -8.04 -5.30
CA LYS A 43 1.35 -6.92 -4.63
C LYS A 43 0.55 -5.62 -4.76
N LEU A 44 0.63 -4.74 -3.75
CA LEU A 44 0.10 -3.39 -3.80
C LEU A 44 1.15 -2.55 -4.51
N LEU A 45 0.80 -1.97 -5.64
CA LEU A 45 1.69 -1.07 -6.35
C LEU A 45 1.06 0.31 -6.32
N LEU A 46 1.74 1.24 -5.67
CA LEU A 46 1.35 2.64 -5.56
C LEU A 46 2.60 3.50 -5.75
N VAL A 47 2.40 4.71 -6.24
CA VAL A 47 3.46 5.71 -6.38
C VAL A 47 3.29 6.74 -5.27
N PRO A 48 4.33 6.95 -4.42
CA PRO A 48 4.25 7.96 -3.38
C PRO A 48 4.40 9.36 -3.98
N LYS A 49 3.52 10.26 -3.56
CA LYS A 49 3.62 11.70 -3.84
C LYS A 49 3.83 12.42 -2.51
N LEU A 50 4.89 13.21 -2.44
CA LEU A 50 5.15 13.99 -1.24
C LEU A 50 4.00 14.97 -1.00
N LEU A 51 3.43 14.89 0.20
CA LEU A 51 2.54 15.92 0.68
C LEU A 51 3.35 17.23 0.75
N HIS A 52 2.91 18.26 0.02
CA HIS A 52 3.43 19.61 0.21
C HIS A 52 2.91 20.12 1.55
N VAL A 53 3.69 19.89 2.61
CA VAL A 53 3.49 20.52 3.92
C VAL A 53 4.23 21.85 3.93
#